data_AF-A0A167EUG0-F1
#
_entry.id   AF-A0A167EUG0-F1
#
_cell.length_a   1.000
_cell.length_b   1.000
_cell.length_c   1.000
_cell.angle_alpha   90.00
_cell.angle_beta   90.00
_cell.angle_gamma   90.00
#
_symmetry.space_group_name_H-M   'P 1'
#
loop_
_entity.id
_entity.type
_entity.pdbx_description
1 polymer ?
#
loop_
_entity_poly.entity_id
_entity_poly.type
_entity_poly.pdbx_seq_one_letter_code
_entity_poly.pdbx_strand_id
1 'polypeptide(L)'
;MSILSEQENRTKTMPVMVEGFYKSFRQFSNYDNVMLVAGGTGITTAFSQVTSLLFQDRSRTIKLIWAVRSPAPLNWFSKEILYLRSWPKSIELQIYISQALFENDCGAKPCSPLDIEAGVQGVVGSQALDYGCGSNYQLAFITGGRPELQKEIANFIKHASGSIAICSCGPPTFIDRARYTFVHNMYKSDYHIDYFEEPYSC
;
A
#
# COMPACT_ATOMS: atom_id res chain seq x y z
N MET A 1 -12.72 -39.07 8.53
CA MET A 1 -13.80 -38.90 7.53
C MET A 1 -13.81 -37.45 7.09
N SER A 2 -13.64 -37.20 5.80
CA SER A 2 -13.59 -35.84 5.26
C SER A 2 -15.02 -35.38 5.01
N ILE A 3 -15.44 -34.27 5.63
CA ILE A 3 -16.80 -33.70 5.49
C ILE A 3 -17.18 -33.40 4.03
N LEU A 4 -16.19 -33.38 3.13
CA LEU A 4 -16.34 -33.08 1.71
C LEU A 4 -16.25 -34.33 0.80
N SER A 5 -15.91 -35.51 1.33
CA SER A 5 -15.71 -36.71 0.50
C SER A 5 -17.01 -37.32 -0.03
N GLU A 6 -18.15 -36.99 0.55
CA GLU A 6 -19.48 -37.51 0.20
C GLU A 6 -20.29 -36.55 -0.69
N GLN A 7 -19.69 -35.47 -1.20
CA GLN A 7 -20.38 -34.48 -2.02
C GLN A 7 -19.86 -34.51 -3.46
N GLU A 8 -20.78 -34.53 -4.42
CA GLU A 8 -20.53 -34.71 -5.85
C GLU A 8 -19.58 -33.65 -6.43
N ASN A 9 -19.62 -32.43 -5.89
CA ASN A 9 -18.73 -31.31 -6.25
C ASN A 9 -17.69 -30.95 -5.17
N ARG A 10 -17.61 -31.71 -4.06
CA ARG A 10 -16.75 -31.41 -2.90
C ARG A 10 -16.93 -30.00 -2.32
N THR A 11 -18.08 -29.36 -2.52
CA THR A 11 -18.45 -28.06 -1.95
C THR A 11 -19.59 -28.24 -0.95
N LYS A 12 -19.58 -27.44 0.12
CA LYS A 12 -20.63 -27.44 1.15
C LYS A 12 -20.76 -26.05 1.75
N THR A 13 -21.96 -25.48 1.74
CA THR A 13 -22.27 -24.24 2.46
C THR A 13 -22.31 -24.53 3.95
N MET A 14 -21.60 -23.75 4.75
CA MET A 14 -21.57 -23.88 6.21
C MET A 14 -21.91 -22.55 6.86
N PRO A 15 -22.68 -22.54 7.98
CA PRO A 15 -22.88 -21.34 8.75
C PRO A 15 -21.55 -20.90 9.34
N VAL A 16 -21.18 -19.64 9.13
CA VAL A 16 -20.02 -19.00 9.75
C VAL A 16 -20.50 -17.96 10.75
N MET A 17 -19.88 -17.94 11.92
CA MET A 17 -20.07 -16.84 12.88
C MET A 17 -19.04 -15.77 12.56
N VAL A 18 -19.52 -14.55 12.29
CA VAL A 18 -18.66 -13.40 12.02
C VAL A 18 -18.64 -12.55 13.27
N GLU A 19 -17.48 -12.44 13.90
CA GLU A 19 -17.27 -11.46 14.97
C GLU A 19 -16.86 -10.12 14.35
N GLY A 20 -17.38 -9.03 14.91
CA GLY A 20 -17.17 -7.67 14.41
C GLY A 20 -15.73 -7.20 14.50
N PHE A 21 -15.47 -6.01 13.96
CA PHE A 21 -14.12 -5.44 13.94
C PHE A 21 -13.62 -5.12 15.36
N TYR A 22 -12.49 -5.71 15.76
CA TYR A 22 -11.94 -5.60 17.10
C TYR A 22 -11.24 -4.27 17.42
N LYS A 23 -11.16 -3.33 16.48
CA LYS A 23 -10.49 -2.04 16.67
C LYS A 23 -11.40 -0.89 16.27
N SER A 24 -11.11 0.33 16.71
CA SER A 24 -11.70 1.52 16.09
C SER A 24 -10.93 1.83 14.82
N PHE A 25 -11.61 2.01 13.68
CA PHE A 25 -10.96 2.60 12.50
C PHE A 25 -10.47 3.99 12.87
N ARG A 26 -9.18 4.28 12.67
CA ARG A 26 -8.71 5.66 12.72
C ARG A 26 -9.32 6.41 11.54
N GLN A 27 -10.10 7.44 11.85
CA GLN A 27 -10.76 8.23 10.84
C GLN A 27 -9.82 9.31 10.35
N PHE A 28 -9.22 9.09 9.18
CA PHE A 28 -8.50 10.15 8.47
C PHE A 28 -9.46 11.14 7.77
N SER A 29 -10.76 11.03 8.04
CA SER A 29 -11.83 11.78 7.40
C SER A 29 -11.69 13.29 7.54
N ASN A 30 -11.05 13.75 8.63
CA ASN A 30 -10.83 15.16 8.91
C ASN A 30 -9.64 15.77 8.14
N TYR A 31 -8.74 14.95 7.59
CA TYR A 31 -7.53 15.43 6.93
C TYR A 31 -7.72 15.68 5.44
N ASP A 32 -7.12 16.76 4.94
CA ASP A 32 -7.12 17.14 3.52
C ASP A 32 -6.11 16.30 2.71
N ASN A 33 -5.05 15.85 3.37
CA ASN A 33 -3.96 15.08 2.78
C ASN A 33 -3.69 13.84 3.63
N VAL A 34 -3.71 12.66 3.02
CA VAL A 34 -3.47 11.39 3.71
C VAL A 34 -2.39 10.59 2.98
N MET A 35 -1.30 10.25 3.68
CA MET A 35 -0.26 9.36 3.18
C MET A 35 -0.25 8.06 3.97
N LEU A 36 -0.35 6.95 3.26
CA LEU A 36 -0.37 5.59 3.80
C LEU A 36 0.87 4.86 3.33
N VAL A 37 1.65 4.34 4.29
CA VAL A 37 2.90 3.63 4.05
C VAL A 37 2.74 2.19 4.50
N ALA A 38 2.60 1.28 3.54
CA ALA A 38 2.38 -0.14 3.77
C ALA A 38 3.62 -0.97 3.42
N GLY A 39 4.02 -1.87 4.31
CA GLY A 39 5.03 -2.89 4.04
C GLY A 39 4.42 -4.30 4.07
N GLY A 40 4.72 -5.14 3.08
CA GLY A 40 4.25 -6.52 3.05
C GLY A 40 2.72 -6.63 3.05
N THR A 41 2.15 -7.37 4.02
CA THR A 41 0.70 -7.57 4.18
C THR A 41 -0.05 -6.36 4.74
N GLY A 42 0.68 -5.32 5.21
CA GLY A 42 0.10 -4.07 5.70
C GLY A 42 -0.74 -3.32 4.67
N ILE A 43 -0.63 -3.70 3.39
CA ILE A 43 -1.47 -3.18 2.30
C ILE A 43 -2.96 -3.42 2.52
N THR A 44 -3.33 -4.51 3.17
CA THR A 44 -4.74 -4.85 3.44
C THR A 44 -5.40 -3.79 4.32
N THR A 45 -4.69 -3.37 5.38
CA THR A 45 -5.12 -2.30 6.29
C THR A 45 -5.15 -0.96 5.56
N ALA A 46 -4.07 -0.64 4.85
CA ALA A 46 -3.99 0.61 4.10
C ALA A 46 -5.09 0.74 3.04
N PHE A 47 -5.38 -0.32 2.30
CA PHE A 47 -6.46 -0.36 1.32
C PHE A 47 -7.84 -0.14 1.96
N SER A 48 -8.10 -0.78 3.09
CA SER A 48 -9.36 -0.56 3.81
C SER A 48 -9.50 0.91 4.27
N GLN A 49 -8.41 1.54 4.69
CA GLN A 49 -8.39 2.96 5.02
C GLN A 49 -8.60 3.85 3.78
N VAL A 50 -7.91 3.58 2.67
CA VAL A 50 -8.09 4.33 1.41
C VAL A 50 -9.52 4.24 0.91
N THR A 51 -10.06 3.02 0.81
CA THR A 51 -11.45 2.81 0.36
C THR A 51 -12.44 3.57 1.23
N SER A 52 -12.28 3.55 2.56
CA SER A 52 -13.12 4.33 3.46
C SER A 52 -13.09 5.84 3.18
N LEU A 53 -11.95 6.37 2.72
CA LEU A 53 -11.80 7.78 2.37
C LEU A 53 -12.40 8.11 1.00
N LEU A 54 -12.32 7.18 0.04
CA LEU A 54 -12.92 7.34 -1.28
C LEU A 54 -14.44 7.30 -1.26
N PHE A 55 -15.03 6.55 -0.32
CA PHE A 55 -16.48 6.53 -0.13
C PHE A 55 -17.04 7.83 0.46
N GLN A 56 -16.18 8.74 0.92
CA GLN A 56 -16.59 10.04 1.42
C GLN A 56 -16.64 11.04 0.27
N ASP A 57 -17.74 11.80 0.17
CA ASP A 57 -17.90 12.88 -0.81
C ASP A 57 -17.11 14.13 -0.38
N ARG A 58 -15.78 13.97 -0.27
CA ARG A 58 -14.83 15.03 0.08
C ARG A 58 -13.58 14.88 -0.77
N SER A 59 -13.28 15.93 -1.53
CA SER A 59 -12.02 16.03 -2.28
C SER A 59 -10.84 16.06 -1.31
N ARG A 60 -9.86 15.19 -1.54
CA ARG A 60 -8.62 15.08 -0.76
C ARG A 60 -7.51 14.44 -1.58
N THR A 61 -6.28 14.64 -1.14
CA THR A 61 -5.10 14.01 -1.76
C THR A 61 -4.69 12.79 -0.95
N ILE A 62 -4.70 11.62 -1.58
CA ILE A 62 -4.29 10.35 -0.96
C ILE A 62 -3.01 9.86 -1.65
N LYS A 63 -1.97 9.56 -0.88
CA LYS A 63 -0.76 8.91 -1.36
C LYS A 63 -0.58 7.56 -0.68
N LEU A 64 -0.57 6.49 -1.46
CA LEU A 64 -0.36 5.13 -0.97
C LEU A 64 0.99 4.62 -1.48
N ILE A 65 1.92 4.38 -0.55
CA ILE A 65 3.18 3.70 -0.81
C ILE A 65 3.07 2.27 -0.31
N TRP A 66 3.29 1.30 -1.20
CA TRP A 66 3.32 -0.11 -0.84
C TRP A 66 4.68 -0.73 -1.19
N ALA A 67 5.40 -1.20 -0.18
CA ALA A 67 6.67 -1.90 -0.33
C ALA A 67 6.50 -3.41 -0.16
N VAL A 68 6.85 -4.17 -1.20
CA VAL A 68 6.87 -5.64 -1.21
C VAL A 68 8.25 -6.17 -1.59
N ARG A 69 8.53 -7.40 -1.17
CA ARG A 69 9.80 -8.06 -1.50
C ARG A 69 9.81 -8.60 -2.92
N SER A 70 8.75 -9.30 -3.31
CA SER A 70 8.60 -9.96 -4.61
C SER A 70 7.33 -9.47 -5.32
N PRO A 71 7.15 -9.75 -6.62
CA PRO A 71 5.91 -9.42 -7.34
C PRO A 71 4.74 -10.37 -7.03
N ALA A 72 4.99 -11.49 -6.33
CA ALA A 72 3.94 -12.48 -6.02
C ALA A 72 2.69 -11.87 -5.33
N PRO A 73 2.82 -10.88 -4.40
CA PRO A 73 1.66 -10.25 -3.80
C PRO A 73 0.77 -9.45 -4.75
N LEU A 74 1.31 -9.03 -5.89
CA LEU A 74 0.55 -8.26 -6.88
C LEU A 74 -0.58 -9.09 -7.50
N ASN A 75 -0.38 -10.41 -7.62
CA ASN A 75 -1.35 -11.31 -8.22
C ASN A 75 -2.63 -11.42 -7.37
N TRP A 76 -2.49 -11.67 -6.06
CA TRP A 76 -3.64 -11.81 -5.16
C TRP A 76 -4.32 -10.46 -4.86
N PHE A 77 -3.59 -9.36 -5.01
CA PHE A 77 -4.08 -7.99 -4.75
C PHE A 77 -4.41 -7.20 -6.04
N SER A 78 -4.47 -7.89 -7.17
CA SER A 78 -4.60 -7.29 -8.50
C SER A 78 -5.88 -6.48 -8.67
N LYS A 79 -7.00 -7.01 -8.18
CA LYS A 79 -8.32 -6.37 -8.27
C LYS A 79 -8.37 -5.06 -7.49
N GLU A 80 -7.75 -5.05 -6.31
CA GLU A 80 -7.66 -3.89 -5.44
C GLU A 80 -6.76 -2.81 -6.05
N ILE A 81 -5.63 -3.19 -6.64
CA ILE A 81 -4.77 -2.24 -7.39
C ILE A 81 -5.54 -1.60 -8.54
N LEU A 82 -6.26 -2.41 -9.33
CA LEU A 82 -7.08 -1.92 -10.45
C LEU A 82 -8.22 -1.02 -9.97
N TYR A 83 -8.85 -1.36 -8.84
CA TYR A 83 -9.85 -0.52 -8.21
C TYR A 83 -9.26 0.83 -7.79
N LEU A 84 -8.10 0.86 -7.13
CA LEU A 84 -7.46 2.13 -6.76
C LEU A 84 -7.05 2.96 -7.99
N ARG A 85 -6.60 2.30 -9.06
CA ARG A 85 -6.26 2.93 -10.34
C ARG A 85 -7.47 3.64 -10.97
N SER A 86 -8.70 3.20 -10.70
CA SER A 86 -9.89 3.87 -11.23
C SER A 86 -10.22 5.21 -10.55
N TRP A 87 -9.43 5.62 -9.54
CA TRP A 87 -9.57 6.90 -8.82
C TRP A 87 -8.38 7.84 -9.03
N PRO A 88 -8.07 8.17 -10.30
CA PRO A 88 -6.88 8.93 -10.66
C PRO A 88 -6.78 10.27 -9.91
N LYS A 89 -7.87 11.03 -9.85
CA LYS A 89 -7.85 12.39 -9.30
C LYS A 89 -7.63 12.46 -7.78
N SER A 90 -7.79 11.35 -7.08
CA SER A 90 -7.79 11.30 -5.62
C SER A 90 -6.60 10.53 -5.04
N ILE A 91 -6.01 9.61 -5.79
CA ILE A 91 -4.99 8.68 -5.27
C ILE A 91 -3.74 8.68 -6.15
N GLU A 92 -2.58 8.79 -5.50
CA GLU A 92 -1.27 8.42 -6.04
C GLU A 92 -0.84 7.09 -5.40
N LEU A 93 -0.71 6.02 -6.19
CA LEU A 93 -0.29 4.69 -5.77
C LEU A 93 1.13 4.39 -6.28
N GLN A 94 2.06 4.15 -5.36
CA GLN A 94 3.43 3.77 -5.67
C GLN A 94 3.72 2.40 -5.07
N ILE A 95 4.11 1.44 -5.91
CA ILE A 95 4.38 0.06 -5.54
C ILE A 95 5.88 -0.21 -5.73
N TYR A 96 6.59 -0.46 -4.64
CA TYR A 96 8.03 -0.73 -4.61
C TYR A 96 8.30 -2.23 -4.45
N ILE A 97 9.09 -2.80 -5.36
CA ILE A 97 9.47 -4.22 -5.36
C ILE A 97 10.97 -4.34 -5.07
N SER A 98 11.31 -4.66 -3.83
CA SER A 98 12.68 -4.47 -3.31
C SER A 98 13.67 -5.60 -3.60
N GLN A 99 13.23 -6.84 -3.82
CA GLN A 99 14.12 -7.98 -4.19
C GLN A 99 14.16 -8.23 -5.69
N ALA A 100 13.84 -7.20 -6.47
CA ALA A 100 13.84 -7.29 -7.91
C ALA A 100 15.23 -7.55 -8.54
N LEU A 101 16.33 -7.21 -7.84
CA LEU A 101 17.66 -7.14 -8.44
C LEU A 101 18.84 -7.47 -7.49
N PHE A 102 18.60 -7.81 -6.21
CA PHE A 102 19.68 -8.03 -5.23
C PHE A 102 19.62 -9.43 -4.61
N GLU A 103 20.75 -10.14 -4.69
CA GLU A 103 21.01 -11.37 -3.92
C GLU A 103 21.24 -11.04 -2.43
N ASN A 104 20.60 -11.85 -1.55
CA ASN A 104 20.77 -12.01 -0.08
C ASN A 104 19.73 -11.26 0.80
N ASP A 105 19.09 -11.84 1.83
CA ASP A 105 19.64 -12.44 3.06
C ASP A 105 18.70 -13.52 3.72
N CYS A 106 17.78 -14.14 2.95
CA CYS A 106 16.78 -15.07 3.50
C CYS A 106 16.58 -16.37 2.71
N GLY A 107 17.54 -16.76 1.85
CA GLY A 107 17.39 -17.95 0.99
C GLY A 107 16.26 -17.86 -0.05
N ALA A 108 15.57 -16.72 -0.15
CA ALA A 108 14.63 -16.43 -1.21
C ALA A 108 15.42 -16.10 -2.49
N LYS A 109 15.16 -16.85 -3.56
CA LYS A 109 15.77 -16.59 -4.87
C LYS A 109 15.45 -15.15 -5.31
N PRO A 110 16.42 -14.40 -5.86
CA PRO A 110 16.13 -13.12 -6.49
C PRO A 110 15.06 -13.31 -7.55
N CYS A 111 14.08 -12.41 -7.61
CA CYS A 111 13.15 -12.41 -8.72
C CYS A 111 13.89 -11.95 -9.97
N SER A 112 13.79 -12.70 -11.06
CA SER A 112 14.35 -12.23 -12.32
C SER A 112 13.56 -11.00 -12.80
N PRO A 113 14.16 -10.11 -13.62
CA PRO A 113 13.42 -9.02 -14.26
C PRO A 113 12.14 -9.49 -14.96
N LEU A 114 12.19 -10.67 -15.59
CA LEU A 114 11.07 -11.32 -16.26
C LEU A 114 9.92 -11.69 -15.30
N ASP A 115 10.23 -12.16 -14.08
CA ASP A 115 9.20 -12.51 -13.09
C ASP A 115 8.43 -11.28 -12.61
N ILE A 116 9.12 -10.13 -12.55
CA ILE A 116 8.53 -8.86 -12.15
C ILE A 116 7.67 -8.33 -13.28
N GLU A 117 8.19 -8.31 -14.51
CA GLU A 117 7.43 -7.94 -15.69
C GLU A 117 6.18 -8.78 -15.81
N ALA A 118 6.27 -10.10 -15.64
CA ALA A 118 5.12 -11.00 -15.66
C ALA A 118 4.10 -10.69 -14.55
N GLY A 119 4.56 -10.45 -13.32
CA GLY A 119 3.68 -10.10 -12.20
C GLY A 119 2.98 -8.75 -12.40
N VAL A 120 3.69 -7.76 -12.93
CA VAL A 120 3.12 -6.44 -13.22
C VAL A 120 2.18 -6.51 -14.43
N GLN A 121 2.56 -7.18 -15.52
CA GLN A 121 1.68 -7.41 -16.68
C GLN A 121 0.42 -8.19 -16.29
N GLY A 122 0.51 -9.13 -15.33
CA GLY A 122 -0.63 -9.84 -14.79
C GLY A 122 -1.65 -8.93 -14.09
N VAL A 123 -1.22 -7.77 -13.57
CA VAL A 123 -2.12 -6.78 -12.94
C VAL A 123 -2.63 -5.73 -13.93
N VAL A 124 -1.73 -5.15 -14.72
CA VAL A 124 -2.04 -3.96 -15.54
C VAL A 124 -2.53 -4.35 -16.96
N GLY A 125 -2.37 -5.61 -17.35
CA GLY A 125 -2.59 -6.09 -18.72
C GLY A 125 -1.55 -5.52 -19.70
N SER A 126 -1.81 -5.64 -21.01
CA SER A 126 -0.93 -5.12 -22.08
C SER A 126 -0.90 -3.59 -22.19
N GLN A 127 -1.55 -2.86 -21.27
CA GLN A 127 -1.55 -1.40 -21.27
C GLN A 127 -0.28 -0.89 -20.59
N ALA A 128 0.45 -0.04 -21.32
CA ALA A 128 1.81 0.44 -21.05
C ALA A 128 2.21 0.46 -19.55
N LEU A 129 3.19 -0.36 -19.23
CA LEU A 129 3.98 -0.27 -18.01
C LEU A 129 5.02 0.81 -18.23
N ASP A 130 4.94 1.93 -17.50
CA ASP A 130 5.99 2.94 -17.58
C ASP A 130 6.94 2.81 -16.38
N TYR A 131 8.09 2.19 -16.65
CA TYR A 131 9.19 2.07 -15.71
C TYR A 131 9.97 3.40 -15.66
N GLY A 132 9.46 4.40 -14.92
CA GLY A 132 10.28 5.53 -14.47
C GLY A 132 9.76 6.96 -14.68
N CYS A 133 10.41 7.86 -13.93
CA CYS A 133 10.18 9.29 -13.67
C CYS A 133 9.69 10.15 -14.87
N GLY A 134 8.41 10.55 -14.84
CA GLY A 134 7.81 11.55 -15.71
C GLY A 134 6.39 11.89 -15.22
N SER A 135 6.05 13.17 -15.12
CA SER A 135 4.87 13.69 -14.43
C SER A 135 3.53 13.30 -15.07
N ASN A 136 2.73 12.48 -14.36
CA ASN A 136 1.25 12.41 -14.28
C ASN A 136 0.71 10.99 -13.96
N TYR A 137 1.54 10.08 -13.43
CA TYR A 137 1.10 8.73 -13.10
C TYR A 137 0.52 8.64 -11.69
N GLN A 138 -0.73 8.17 -11.60
CA GLN A 138 -1.40 7.84 -10.32
C GLN A 138 -1.18 6.39 -9.89
N LEU A 139 -0.51 5.58 -10.72
CA LEU A 139 -0.03 4.24 -10.39
C LEU A 139 1.38 4.07 -10.95
N ALA A 140 2.35 3.75 -10.10
CA ALA A 140 3.74 3.51 -10.47
C ALA A 140 4.26 2.19 -9.88
N PHE A 141 4.95 1.38 -10.69
CA PHE A 141 5.71 0.21 -10.23
C PHE A 141 7.20 0.54 -10.26
N ILE A 142 7.86 0.43 -9.12
CA ILE A 142 9.25 0.82 -8.92
C ILE A 142 10.03 -0.42 -8.49
N THR A 143 10.98 -0.83 -9.31
CA THR A 143 11.80 -2.03 -9.10
C THR A 143 13.20 -1.66 -8.66
N GLY A 144 13.88 -2.58 -7.98
CA GLY A 144 15.31 -2.44 -7.68
C GLY A 144 15.62 -1.52 -6.50
N GLY A 145 14.62 -1.14 -5.69
CA GLY A 145 14.82 -0.23 -4.57
C GLY A 145 13.77 -0.32 -3.48
N ARG A 146 14.11 0.19 -2.29
CA ARG A 146 13.16 0.50 -1.23
C ARG A 146 12.70 1.95 -1.39
N PRO A 147 11.48 2.31 -0.98
CA PRO A 147 11.06 3.70 -0.98
C PRO A 147 11.99 4.53 -0.09
N GLU A 148 12.48 5.64 -0.64
CA GLU A 148 13.21 6.65 0.13
C GLU A 148 12.22 7.46 0.97
N LEU A 149 11.74 6.87 2.07
CA LEU A 149 10.73 7.47 2.94
C LEU A 149 11.10 8.88 3.39
N GLN A 150 12.40 9.18 3.55
CA GLN A 150 12.90 10.53 3.83
C GLN A 150 12.42 11.56 2.82
N LYS A 151 12.57 11.24 1.52
CA LYS A 151 12.19 12.13 0.42
C LYS A 151 10.68 12.14 0.25
N GLU A 152 10.05 10.97 0.26
CA GLU A 152 8.60 10.86 0.02
C GLU A 152 7.79 11.61 1.07
N ILE A 153 8.08 11.41 2.36
CA ILE A 153 7.36 12.09 3.44
C ILE A 153 7.68 13.60 3.44
N ALA A 154 8.94 13.99 3.25
CA ALA A 154 9.31 15.41 3.22
C ALA A 154 8.65 16.13 2.04
N ASN A 155 8.62 15.51 0.86
CA ASN A 155 7.95 16.05 -0.32
C ASN A 155 6.45 16.12 -0.11
N PHE A 156 5.83 15.09 0.47
CA PHE A 156 4.41 15.09 0.76
C PHE A 156 4.04 16.24 1.71
N ILE A 157 4.78 16.40 2.82
CA ILE A 157 4.56 17.48 3.79
C ILE A 157 4.73 18.86 3.15
N LYS A 158 5.73 19.03 2.29
CA LYS A 158 6.06 20.32 1.66
C LYS A 158 5.02 20.78 0.64
N HIS A 159 4.43 19.86 -0.11
CA HIS A 159 3.49 20.19 -1.20
C HIS A 159 2.01 20.08 -0.78
N ALA A 160 1.73 19.50 0.39
CA ALA A 160 0.39 19.43 0.94
C ALA A 160 -0.11 20.81 1.36
N SER A 161 -1.37 21.09 1.00
CA SER A 161 -2.11 22.26 1.48
C SER A 161 -3.26 21.77 2.36
N GLY A 162 -3.35 22.26 3.59
CA GLY A 162 -4.32 21.79 4.57
C GLY A 162 -3.78 20.69 5.48
N SER A 163 -4.67 20.13 6.29
CA SER A 163 -4.34 19.16 7.33
C SER A 163 -3.78 17.85 6.75
N ILE A 164 -2.78 17.27 7.44
CA ILE A 164 -1.99 16.13 6.95
C ILE A 164 -2.05 14.97 7.95
N ALA A 165 -2.35 13.77 7.46
CA ALA A 165 -2.19 12.53 8.21
C ALA A 165 -1.20 11.60 7.51
N ILE A 166 -0.23 11.08 8.24
CA ILE A 166 0.68 10.03 7.78
C ILE A 166 0.43 8.79 8.63
N CYS A 167 0.11 7.67 7.99
CA CYS A 167 -0.09 6.39 8.67
C CYS A 167 0.84 5.33 8.10
N SER A 168 1.47 4.55 8.97
CA SER A 168 2.37 3.48 8.55
C SER A 168 2.06 2.13 9.19
N CYS A 169 2.16 1.06 8.40
CA CYS A 169 1.94 -0.33 8.80
C CYS A 169 2.89 -1.24 8.03
N GLY A 170 3.70 -2.04 8.70
CA GLY A 170 4.73 -2.85 8.07
C GLY A 170 5.79 -3.36 9.06
N PRO A 171 6.91 -3.90 8.54
CA PRO A 171 8.01 -4.38 9.37
C PRO A 171 8.58 -3.27 10.29
N PRO A 172 9.06 -3.58 11.51
CA PRO A 172 9.51 -2.59 12.47
C PRO A 172 10.54 -1.59 11.92
N THR A 173 11.57 -2.06 11.22
CA THR A 173 12.61 -1.21 10.64
C THR A 173 12.10 -0.25 9.57
N PHE A 174 11.00 -0.63 8.89
CA PHE A 174 10.35 0.20 7.88
C PHE A 174 9.49 1.29 8.53
N ILE A 175 8.70 0.93 9.54
CA ILE A 175 7.91 1.86 10.35
C ILE A 175 8.83 2.85 11.08
N ASP A 176 9.89 2.37 11.73
CA ASP A 176 10.84 3.22 12.47
C ASP A 176 11.44 4.30 11.58
N ARG A 177 11.71 3.98 10.31
CA ARG A 177 12.23 4.96 9.34
C ARG A 177 11.16 5.98 8.94
N ALA A 178 9.90 5.57 8.80
CA ALA A 178 8.78 6.48 8.58
C ALA A 178 8.61 7.44 9.76
N ARG A 179 8.56 6.91 10.99
CA ARG A 179 8.45 7.68 12.24
C ARG A 179 9.61 8.65 12.41
N TYR A 180 10.85 8.17 12.26
CA TYR A 180 12.04 9.01 12.33
C TYR A 180 11.94 10.17 11.34
N THR A 181 11.58 9.87 10.08
CA THR A 181 11.44 10.90 9.04
C THR A 181 10.36 11.91 9.40
N PHE A 182 9.20 11.44 9.86
CA PHE A 182 8.09 12.30 10.26
C PHE A 182 8.52 13.33 11.31
N VAL A 183 9.13 12.86 12.41
CA VAL A 183 9.57 13.73 13.52
C VAL A 183 10.52 14.83 13.04
N HIS A 184 11.40 14.54 12.08
CA HIS A 184 12.35 15.51 11.52
C HIS A 184 11.76 16.45 10.46
N ASN A 185 10.48 16.28 10.11
CA ASN A 185 9.80 17.10 9.11
C ASN A 185 8.48 17.70 9.61
N MET A 186 7.97 17.31 10.78
CA MET A 186 6.66 17.76 11.28
C MET A 186 6.55 19.28 11.46
N TYR A 187 7.67 19.96 11.75
CA TYR A 187 7.74 21.41 11.92
C TYR A 187 7.91 22.18 10.61
N LYS A 188 7.93 21.50 9.46
CA LYS A 188 8.16 22.12 8.14
C LYS A 188 6.87 22.44 7.37
N SER A 189 5.71 22.09 7.91
CA SER A 189 4.42 22.51 7.35
C SER A 189 3.85 23.64 8.17
N ASP A 190 3.09 24.51 7.52
CA ASP A 190 2.26 25.52 8.17
C ASP A 190 0.93 24.94 8.67
N TYR A 191 0.63 23.67 8.35
CA TYR A 191 -0.62 23.00 8.67
C TYR A 191 -0.47 21.97 9.80
N HIS A 192 -1.61 21.58 10.38
CA HIS A 192 -1.68 20.50 11.37
C HIS A 192 -1.30 19.15 10.74
N ILE A 193 -0.34 18.45 11.37
CA ILE A 193 0.17 17.15 10.89
C ILE A 193 0.11 16.12 12.02
N ASP A 194 -0.50 14.97 11.75
CA ASP A 194 -0.49 13.83 12.67
C ASP A 194 0.15 12.59 12.06
N TYR A 195 0.79 11.80 12.92
CA TYR A 195 1.38 10.52 12.58
C TYR A 195 0.70 9.39 13.33
N PHE A 196 0.40 8.32 12.61
CA PHE A 196 -0.27 7.14 13.12
C PHE A 196 0.53 5.88 12.79
N GLU A 197 0.61 4.99 13.77
CA GLU A 197 1.11 3.63 13.57
C GLU A 197 -0.06 2.67 13.72
N GLU A 198 -0.25 1.84 12.71
CA GLU A 198 -1.14 0.69 12.81
C GLU A 198 -0.28 -0.54 13.11
N PRO A 199 -0.62 -1.30 14.18
CA PRO A 199 0.17 -2.46 14.56
C PRO A 199 0.11 -3.52 13.46
N TYR A 200 1.28 -3.94 13.02
CA TYR A 200 1.45 -5.05 12.10
C TYR A 200 1.17 -6.36 12.84
N SER A 201 0.02 -6.97 12.57
CA SER A 201 -0.31 -8.30 13.11
C SER A 201 0.42 -9.31 12.21
N CYS A 202 1.57 -9.82 12.68
CA CYS A 202 2.21 -11.00 12.08
C CYS A 202 1.36 -12.25 12.36
#